data_AF-P73028-F1
#
_entry.id   AF-P73028-F1
#
_cell.length_a   1.000
_cell.length_b   1.000
_cell.length_c   1.000
_cell.angle_alpha   90.00
_cell.angle_beta   90.00
_cell.angle_gamma   90.00
#
_symmetry.space_group_name_H-M   'P 1'
#
loop_
_entity.id
_entity.type
_entity.pdbx_description
1 polymer ?
#
loop_
_entity_poly.entity_id
_entity_poly.type
_entity_poly.pdbx_seq_one_letter_code
_entity_poly.pdbx_strand_id
1 'polypeptide(L)'
;MIPREFYSSDITDSQWQLVEPHLPKAKTGGRKRKTSLREILNAIFYMPRTGCAWRLLPHDFPKWRTLYGYFQPWHEDGTRILFSGWRILLVGL
;
A
#
# COMPACT_ATOMS: atom_id res chain seq x y z
N MET A 1 -20.66 8.14 1.31
CA MET A 1 -19.29 7.61 1.46
C MET A 1 -18.58 8.63 2.31
N ILE A 2 -18.40 8.35 3.61
CA ILE A 2 -17.82 9.31 4.56
C ILE A 2 -16.35 9.48 4.15
N PRO A 3 -15.88 10.69 3.82
CA PRO A 3 -14.47 10.91 3.54
C PRO A 3 -13.70 10.58 4.82
N ARG A 4 -12.73 9.68 4.72
CA ARG A 4 -11.92 9.31 5.86
C ARG A 4 -11.09 10.50 6.34
N GLU A 5 -10.80 10.54 7.64
CA GLU A 5 -9.80 11.47 8.16
C GLU A 5 -8.41 11.06 7.68
N PHE A 6 -7.57 12.05 7.40
CA PHE A 6 -6.20 11.83 6.97
C PHE A 6 -5.34 11.40 8.17
N TYR A 7 -4.59 10.32 8.00
CA TYR A 7 -3.56 9.92 8.95
C TYR A 7 -2.29 10.72 8.70
N SER A 8 -1.49 10.98 9.74
CA SER A 8 -0.19 11.67 9.61
C SER A 8 0.83 10.89 8.75
N SER A 9 0.57 9.60 8.50
CA SER A 9 1.34 8.73 7.60
C SER A 9 0.92 8.83 6.13
N ASP A 10 -0.17 9.54 5.83
CA ASP A 10 -0.69 9.63 4.47
C ASP A 10 0.21 10.47 3.59
N ILE A 11 0.34 10.06 2.33
CA ILE A 11 1.14 10.79 1.36
C ILE A 11 0.38 12.00 0.84
N THR A 12 1.10 13.12 0.79
CA THR A 12 0.62 14.36 0.17
C THR A 12 0.45 14.19 -1.34
N ASP A 13 -0.35 15.05 -1.97
CA ASP A 13 -0.56 15.00 -3.43
C ASP A 13 0.75 15.14 -4.21
N SER A 14 1.67 15.99 -3.74
CA SER A 14 2.99 16.17 -4.36
C SER A 14 3.85 14.92 -4.28
N GLN A 15 3.85 14.22 -3.14
CA GLN A 15 4.55 12.94 -3.00
C GLN A 15 3.88 11.86 -3.85
N TRP A 16 2.56 11.86 -3.93
CA TRP A 16 1.81 10.95 -4.80
C TRP A 16 2.21 11.10 -6.26
N GLN A 17 2.34 12.33 -6.76
CA GLN A 17 2.77 12.59 -8.16
C GLN A 17 4.15 12.01 -8.48
N LEU A 18 5.04 11.92 -7.49
CA LEU A 18 6.36 11.31 -7.66
C LEU A 18 6.30 9.78 -7.68
N VAL A 19 5.40 9.18 -6.89
CA VAL A 19 5.32 7.71 -6.72
C VAL A 19 4.42 7.06 -7.78
N GLU A 20 3.32 7.72 -8.16
CA GLU A 20 2.33 7.20 -9.10
C GLU A 20 2.92 6.63 -10.41
N PRO A 21 3.92 7.28 -11.07
CA PRO A 21 4.51 6.78 -12.30
C PRO A 21 5.27 5.45 -12.15
N HIS A 22 5.74 5.16 -10.94
CA HIS A 22 6.50 3.94 -10.63
C HIS A 22 5.60 2.77 -10.24
N LEU A 23 4.29 3.00 -10.03
CA LEU A 23 3.36 1.94 -9.71
C LEU A 23 2.97 1.17 -10.95
N PRO A 24 2.88 -0.17 -10.87
CA PRO A 24 2.48 -0.96 -12.03
C PRO A 24 1.03 -0.63 -12.40
N LYS A 25 0.87 -0.32 -13.68
CA LYS A 25 -0.42 0.04 -14.27
C LYS A 25 -1.44 -1.08 -14.06
N ALA A 26 -2.72 -0.72 -14.09
CA ALA A 26 -3.79 -1.71 -14.03
C ALA A 26 -3.65 -2.72 -15.16
N LYS A 27 -3.67 -4.01 -14.84
CA LYS A 27 -3.70 -5.07 -15.85
C LYS A 27 -4.95 -4.88 -16.73
N THR A 28 -4.75 -4.80 -18.03
CA THR A 28 -5.83 -4.66 -19.02
C THR A 28 -6.66 -5.95 -19.07
N GLY A 29 -8.00 -5.83 -19.06
CA GLY A 29 -8.91 -6.97 -19.21
C GLY A 29 -9.54 -7.53 -17.91
N GLY A 30 -9.19 -6.98 -16.74
CA GLY A 30 -9.76 -7.39 -15.44
C GLY A 30 -10.92 -6.52 -14.93
N ARG A 31 -11.53 -6.92 -13.81
CA ARG A 31 -12.53 -6.11 -13.10
C ARG A 31 -11.96 -4.73 -12.78
N LYS A 32 -12.67 -3.65 -13.15
CA LYS A 32 -12.27 -2.27 -12.86
C LYS A 32 -11.95 -2.14 -11.37
N ARG A 33 -10.76 -1.60 -11.06
CA ARG A 33 -10.31 -1.35 -9.68
C ARG A 33 -11.29 -0.36 -9.04
N LYS A 34 -12.00 -0.79 -8.00
CA LYS A 34 -12.83 0.11 -7.17
C LYS A 34 -12.00 0.82 -6.09
N THR A 35 -10.86 0.24 -5.73
CA THR A 35 -9.95 0.75 -4.70
C THR A 35 -8.90 1.65 -5.34
N SER A 36 -8.70 2.85 -4.80
CA SER A 36 -7.64 3.75 -5.21
C SER A 36 -6.26 3.21 -4.81
N LEU A 37 -5.30 3.30 -5.72
CA LEU A 37 -3.91 2.89 -5.46
C LEU A 37 -3.27 3.70 -4.33
N ARG A 38 -3.67 4.97 -4.20
CA ARG A 38 -3.25 5.85 -3.12
C ARG A 38 -3.65 5.32 -1.74
N GLU A 39 -4.88 4.84 -1.59
CA GLU A 39 -5.34 4.24 -0.33
C GLU A 39 -4.59 2.95 0.00
N ILE A 40 -4.24 2.18 -1.02
CA ILE A 40 -3.42 0.98 -0.85
C ILE A 40 -2.02 1.36 -0.33
N LEU A 41 -1.39 2.37 -0.93
CA LEU A 41 -0.07 2.83 -0.48
C LEU A 41 -0.11 3.48 0.90
N ASN A 42 -1.12 4.29 1.20
CA ASN A 42 -1.30 4.86 2.53
C ASN A 42 -1.36 3.77 3.60
N ALA A 43 -2.12 2.69 3.36
CA ALA A 43 -2.18 1.56 4.28
C ALA A 43 -0.83 0.82 4.40
N ILE A 44 -0.10 0.66 3.29
CA ILE A 44 1.24 0.03 3.29
C ILE A 44 2.25 0.90 4.05
N PHE A 45 2.19 2.23 3.93
CA PHE A 45 3.07 3.17 4.65
C PHE A 45 2.66 3.39 6.12
N TYR A 46 1.38 3.22 6.44
CA TYR A 46 0.88 3.24 7.82
C TYR A 46 1.50 2.10 8.65
N MET A 47 1.62 0.91 8.05
CA MET A 47 2.11 -0.30 8.72
C MET A 47 3.49 -0.17 9.40
N PRO A 48 4.57 0.26 8.70
CA PRO A 48 5.88 0.43 9.33
C PRO A 48 5.91 1.61 10.31
N ARG A 49 5.04 2.62 10.11
CA ARG A 49 4.94 3.78 11.00
C ARG A 49 4.34 3.41 12.35
N THR A 50 3.39 2.49 12.38
CA THR A 50 2.68 2.08 13.60
C THR A 50 3.11 0.71 14.14
N GLY A 51 3.89 -0.07 13.38
CA GLY A 51 4.27 -1.44 13.74
C GLY A 51 3.10 -2.43 13.76
N CYS A 52 2.00 -2.10 13.07
CA CYS A 52 0.75 -2.84 13.16
C CYS A 52 0.76 -4.06 12.23
N ALA A 53 0.17 -5.19 12.62
CA ALA A 53 0.04 -6.34 11.72
C ALA A 53 -1.04 -6.09 10.64
N TRP A 54 -0.94 -6.75 9.48
CA TRP A 54 -1.95 -6.65 8.39
C TRP A 54 -3.41 -6.85 8.85
N ARG A 55 -3.64 -7.73 9.82
CA ARG A 55 -4.98 -8.04 10.35
C ARG A 55 -5.53 -6.98 11.29
N LEU A 56 -4.67 -6.09 11.80
CA LEU A 56 -4.99 -5.06 12.78
C LEU A 56 -5.11 -3.67 12.14
N LEU A 57 -5.06 -3.59 10.80
CA LEU A 57 -5.30 -2.35 10.08
C LEU A 57 -6.69 -1.78 10.41
N PRO A 58 -6.80 -0.45 10.62
CA PRO A 58 -8.08 0.22 10.81
C PRO A 58 -9.09 -0.12 9.70
N HIS A 59 -10.37 -0.14 10.07
CA HIS A 59 -11.46 -0.46 9.16
C HIS A 59 -11.66 0.58 8.03
N ASP A 60 -11.04 1.75 8.16
CA ASP A 60 -11.06 2.81 7.14
C ASP A 60 -10.25 2.42 5.89
N PHE A 61 -9.26 1.56 6.04
CA PHE A 61 -8.44 1.09 4.94
C PHE A 61 -9.11 -0.04 4.15
N PRO A 62 -8.72 -0.21 2.87
CA PRO A 62 -9.13 -1.38 2.10
C PRO A 62 -8.79 -2.67 2.85
N LYS A 63 -9.63 -3.70 2.68
CA LYS A 63 -9.42 -5.00 3.33
C LYS A 63 -7.98 -5.48 3.14
N TRP A 64 -7.35 -5.94 4.21
CA TRP A 64 -5.95 -6.37 4.22
C TRP A 64 -5.58 -7.38 3.12
N ARG A 65 -6.52 -8.26 2.74
CA ARG A 65 -6.32 -9.22 1.63
C ARG A 65 -6.08 -8.53 0.29
N THR A 66 -6.79 -7.43 0.04
CA THR A 66 -6.60 -6.60 -1.14
C THR A 66 -5.22 -5.96 -1.08
N LEU A 67 -4.87 -5.34 0.04
CA LEU A 67 -3.55 -4.71 0.23
C LEU A 67 -2.41 -5.68 0.01
N TYR A 68 -2.48 -6.88 0.62
CA TYR A 68 -1.47 -7.92 0.47
C TYR A 68 -1.35 -8.40 -0.98
N GLY A 69 -2.48 -8.54 -1.70
CA GLY A 69 -2.47 -8.90 -3.12
C GLY A 69 -1.85 -7.85 -4.05
N TYR A 70 -1.78 -6.59 -3.62
CA TYR A 70 -1.01 -5.54 -4.32
C TYR A 70 0.46 -5.53 -3.84
N PHE A 71 0.69 -5.69 -2.55
CA PHE A 71 2.02 -5.67 -1.95
C PHE A 71 2.91 -6.80 -2.47
N GLN A 72 2.40 -8.03 -2.54
CA GLN A 72 3.21 -9.20 -2.90
C GLN A 72 3.83 -9.07 -4.31
N PRO A 73 3.07 -8.76 -5.40
CA PRO A 73 3.66 -8.52 -6.71
C PRO A 73 4.66 -7.36 -6.72
N TRP A 74 4.39 -6.27 -6.00
CA TRP A 74 5.30 -5.10 -5.96
C TRP A 74 6.61 -5.40 -5.23
N HIS A 75 6.55 -6.28 -4.23
CA HIS A 75 7.72 -6.76 -3.52
C HIS A 75 8.56 -7.70 -4.40
N GLU A 76 7.92 -8.55 -5.20
CA GLU A 76 8.58 -9.50 -6.12
C GLU A 76 9.18 -8.81 -7.36
N ASP A 77 8.53 -7.80 -7.93
CA ASP A 77 8.89 -7.12 -9.19
C ASP A 77 10.11 -6.15 -9.09
N GLY A 78 10.77 -6.08 -7.93
CA GLY A 78 12.01 -5.31 -7.81
C GLY A 78 11.83 -3.81 -7.56
N THR A 79 10.62 -3.34 -7.23
CA THR A 79 10.40 -2.03 -6.54
C THR A 79 11.12 -1.95 -5.17
N ARG A 80 11.85 -3.02 -4.80
CA ARG A 80 12.81 -3.21 -3.70
C ARG A 80 13.66 -2.01 -3.33
N ILE A 81 14.02 -1.12 -4.25
CA ILE A 81 14.80 0.09 -3.90
C ILE A 81 14.05 1.04 -2.95
N LEU A 82 12.70 1.02 -2.94
CA LEU A 82 11.91 1.80 -1.98
C LEU A 82 11.73 1.10 -0.61
N PHE A 83 11.96 -0.21 -0.53
CA PHE A 83 11.61 -1.06 0.63
C PHE A 83 12.80 -1.86 1.19
N SER A 84 14.04 -1.50 0.85
CA SER A 84 15.26 -2.26 1.15
C SER A 84 15.47 -2.57 2.65
N GLY A 85 14.83 -1.84 3.56
CA GLY A 85 14.82 -2.12 5.01
C GLY A 85 13.87 -3.23 5.49
N TRP A 86 12.99 -3.78 4.65
CA TRP A 86 11.89 -4.68 5.08
C TRP A 86 12.27 -6.17 5.13
N ARG A 87 13.46 -6.53 4.63
CA ARG A 87 13.86 -7.94 4.46
C ARG A 87 14.11 -8.68 5.77
N ILE A 88 14.21 -7.97 6.90
CA ILE A 88 14.48 -8.54 8.23
C ILE A 88 13.18 -8.92 8.96
N LEU A 89 12.03 -8.32 8.63
CA LEU A 89 10.78 -8.53 9.38
C LEU A 89 9.85 -9.60 8.79
N LEU A 90 10.03 -10.00 7.52
CA LEU A 90 9.11 -10.91 6.83
C LEU A 90 9.61 -12.37 6.70
N VAL A 91 10.85 -12.67 7.10
CA VAL A 91 11.40 -14.05 7.07
C VAL A 91 11.38 -14.70 8.47
N GLY A 92 10.70 -14.08 9.44
CA GLY A 92 10.61 -14.54 10.83
C GLY A 92 9.23 -15.01 11.29
N LEU A 93 8.36 -15.46 10.38
CA LEU A 93 7.04 -16.02 10.69
C LEU A 93 6.66 -17.16 9.74
#